data_AF-A0A8T3LTA4-F1
#
_entry.id   AF-A0A8T3LTA4-F1
#
_cell.length_a   1.000
_cell.length_b   1.000
_cell.length_c   1.000
_cell.angle_alpha   90.00
_cell.angle_beta   90.00
_cell.angle_gamma   90.00
#
_symmetry.space_group_name_H-M   'P 1'
#
loop_
_entity.id
_entity.type
_entity.pdbx_description
1 polymer ?
#
loop_
_entity_poly.entity_id
_entity_poly.type
_entity_poly.pdbx_seq_one_letter_code
_entity_poly.pdbx_strand_id
1 'polypeptide(L)'
;MAHLTLRDVPGIRVGHWTDAECATGCTVVLPSDEGAVAGVEVRGSAPGTRETDLLRPTALVERVNAICLAGGSAFGLAAADGVMRRLAEREIGFATGIRPVPIVPSAILFDLGVGDPEAFPDADAGYAATLAAESNQGELEGRVGAGTGATVAKLGGLAGALPGGVGSA
;
A
#
# COMPACT_ATOMS: atom_id res chain seq x y z
N MET A 1 4.95 -25.73 12.28
CA MET A 1 4.33 -24.52 12.86
C MET A 1 3.41 -23.95 11.80
N ALA A 2 2.24 -23.43 12.17
CA ALA A 2 1.38 -22.77 11.21
C ALA A 2 2.11 -21.52 10.68
N HIS A 3 2.07 -21.32 9.36
CA HIS A 3 2.57 -20.10 8.73
C HIS A 3 1.56 -19.00 9.03
N LEU A 4 1.84 -18.16 10.02
CA LEU A 4 1.02 -16.99 10.34
C LEU A 4 1.35 -15.86 9.37
N THR A 5 0.36 -15.02 9.12
CA THR A 5 0.41 -13.90 8.18
C THR A 5 -0.44 -12.74 8.70
N LEU A 6 -0.35 -11.59 8.04
CA LEU A 6 -1.14 -10.42 8.36
C LEU A 6 -2.66 -10.67 8.20
N ARG A 7 -3.05 -11.61 7.31
CA ARG A 7 -4.46 -12.02 7.13
C ARG A 7 -5.01 -12.81 8.31
N ASP A 8 -4.15 -13.35 9.19
CA ASP A 8 -4.59 -14.06 10.40
C ASP A 8 -5.02 -13.10 11.52
N VAL A 9 -4.73 -11.80 11.39
CA VAL A 9 -5.27 -10.77 12.30
C VAL A 9 -6.75 -10.52 11.94
N PRO A 10 -7.70 -10.81 12.85
CA PRO A 10 -9.12 -10.66 12.54
C PRO A 10 -9.48 -9.25 12.09
N GLY A 11 -10.20 -9.15 10.96
CA GLY A 11 -10.62 -7.88 10.38
C GLY A 11 -9.57 -7.20 9.49
N ILE A 12 -8.34 -7.73 9.39
CA ILE A 12 -7.36 -7.26 8.41
C ILE A 12 -7.46 -8.08 7.14
N ARG A 13 -7.54 -7.37 6.01
CA ARG A 13 -7.51 -7.95 4.68
C ARG A 13 -6.39 -7.31 3.88
N VAL A 14 -5.87 -8.03 2.90
CA VAL A 14 -4.77 -7.55 2.05
C VAL A 14 -5.06 -7.88 0.60
N GLY A 15 -4.84 -6.91 -0.28
CA GLY A 15 -5.01 -7.06 -1.72
C GLY A 15 -3.87 -6.43 -2.50
N HIS A 16 -3.68 -6.91 -3.72
CA HIS A 16 -2.60 -6.49 -4.59
C HIS A 16 -3.15 -6.14 -5.97
N TRP A 17 -2.55 -5.14 -6.60
CA TRP A 17 -2.54 -4.99 -8.05
C TRP A 17 -1.10 -5.16 -8.51
N THR A 18 -0.87 -6.05 -9.47
CA THR A 18 0.45 -6.50 -9.90
C THR A 18 0.60 -6.31 -11.40
N ASP A 19 1.59 -5.55 -11.82
CA ASP A 19 2.06 -5.51 -13.20
C ASP A 19 3.40 -6.24 -13.30
N ALA A 20 3.31 -7.54 -13.61
CA ALA A 20 4.47 -8.40 -13.73
C ALA A 20 5.33 -8.07 -14.96
N GLU A 21 4.75 -7.48 -16.01
CA GLU A 21 5.45 -7.12 -17.24
C GLU A 21 6.31 -5.87 -17.03
N CYS A 22 5.73 -4.84 -16.43
CA CYS A 22 6.43 -3.59 -16.11
C CYS A 22 7.19 -3.65 -14.79
N ALA A 23 7.13 -4.78 -14.07
CA ALA A 23 7.75 -5.01 -12.78
C ALA A 23 7.40 -3.95 -11.72
N THR A 24 6.13 -3.66 -11.54
CA THR A 24 5.64 -2.75 -10.48
C THR A 24 4.27 -3.19 -9.93
N GLY A 25 3.75 -2.48 -8.94
CA GLY A 25 2.43 -2.75 -8.39
C GLY A 25 2.14 -2.01 -7.10
N CYS A 26 0.95 -2.23 -6.55
CA CYS A 26 0.55 -1.69 -5.25
C CYS A 26 -0.14 -2.74 -4.37
N THR A 27 -0.03 -2.55 -3.07
CA THR A 27 -0.60 -3.39 -2.02
C THR A 27 -1.48 -2.53 -1.13
N VAL A 28 -2.70 -2.98 -0.86
CA VAL A 28 -3.64 -2.32 0.04
C VAL A 28 -3.86 -3.22 1.25
N VAL A 29 -3.58 -2.68 2.44
CA VAL A 29 -3.98 -3.28 3.71
C VAL A 29 -5.29 -2.62 4.13
N LEU A 30 -6.35 -3.41 4.20
CA LEU A 30 -7.73 -2.97 4.41
C LEU A 30 -8.26 -3.53 5.73
N PRO A 31 -8.36 -2.71 6.80
CA PRO A 31 -9.04 -3.10 8.03
C PRO A 31 -10.55 -3.29 7.82
N SER A 32 -11.28 -3.58 8.90
CA SER A 32 -12.74 -3.52 8.91
C SER A 32 -13.24 -2.12 8.57
N ASP A 33 -14.52 -2.00 8.25
CA ASP A 33 -15.13 -0.73 7.82
C ASP A 33 -15.08 0.35 8.93
N GLU A 34 -14.90 -0.05 10.20
CA GLU A 34 -14.65 0.86 11.34
C GLU A 34 -13.24 1.49 11.32
N GLY A 35 -12.34 1.01 10.46
CA GLY A 35 -10.94 1.40 10.42
C GLY A 35 -10.11 0.84 11.57
N ALA A 36 -8.82 1.12 11.54
CA ALA A 36 -7.86 0.68 12.56
C ALA A 36 -7.08 1.87 13.13
N VAL A 37 -6.76 1.81 14.42
CA VAL A 37 -5.82 2.75 15.04
C VAL A 37 -4.44 2.54 14.40
N ALA A 38 -3.78 3.62 14.00
CA ALA A 38 -2.50 3.55 13.32
C ALA A 38 -1.53 4.64 13.82
N GLY A 39 -0.24 4.32 13.74
CA GLY A 39 0.88 5.24 13.93
C GLY A 39 1.92 5.00 12.85
N VAL A 40 2.86 5.92 12.67
CA VAL A 40 3.93 5.77 11.66
C VAL A 40 5.27 6.24 12.18
N GLU A 41 6.32 5.57 11.73
CA GLU A 41 7.70 5.93 11.98
C GLU A 41 8.48 5.87 10.67
N VAL A 42 9.00 7.03 10.22
CA VAL A 42 9.76 7.14 8.97
C VAL A 42 11.24 7.31 9.32
N ARG A 43 12.07 6.34 8.91
CA ARG A 43 13.51 6.31 9.22
C ARG A 43 14.42 6.48 8.01
N GLY A 44 13.93 6.17 6.81
CA GLY A 44 14.70 6.35 5.58
C GLY A 44 14.95 7.83 5.29
N SER A 45 16.11 8.16 4.70
CA SER A 45 16.50 9.54 4.40
C SER A 45 15.85 10.12 3.13
N ALA A 46 15.22 9.28 2.31
CA ALA A 46 14.52 9.67 1.09
C ALA A 46 13.10 9.08 1.09
N PRO A 47 12.21 9.50 2.00
CA PRO A 47 10.85 8.98 2.06
C PRO A 47 9.98 9.56 0.94
N GLY A 48 9.08 8.73 0.41
CA GLY A 48 7.90 9.19 -0.31
C GLY A 48 6.66 8.71 0.45
N THR A 49 5.88 9.64 0.96
CA THR A 49 4.75 9.33 1.84
C THR A 49 3.57 10.26 1.61
N ARG A 50 2.37 9.77 1.91
CA ARG A 50 1.12 10.53 1.95
C ARG A 50 0.46 10.37 3.32
N GLU A 51 -0.12 11.46 3.85
CA GLU A 51 -0.98 11.48 5.04
C GLU A 51 -0.34 10.99 6.37
N THR A 52 0.99 10.93 6.45
CA THR A 52 1.70 10.51 7.66
C THR A 52 1.52 11.48 8.84
N ASP A 53 1.33 12.78 8.58
CA ASP A 53 1.03 13.79 9.61
C ASP A 53 -0.25 13.50 10.41
N LEU A 54 -1.21 12.80 9.80
CA LEU A 54 -2.47 12.39 10.44
C LEU A 54 -2.29 11.22 11.41
N LEU A 55 -1.15 10.53 11.36
CA LEU A 55 -0.82 9.39 12.22
C LEU A 55 -0.07 9.78 13.49
N ARG A 56 0.04 11.09 13.75
CA ARG A 56 0.55 11.57 15.02
C ARG A 56 -0.49 11.32 16.13
N PRO A 57 -0.09 10.87 17.33
CA PRO A 57 -1.01 10.67 18.45
C PRO A 57 -1.80 11.91 18.88
N THR A 58 -1.39 13.10 18.45
CA THR A 58 -2.05 14.38 18.73
C THR A 58 -2.99 14.84 17.62
N ALA A 59 -3.10 14.08 16.52
CA ALA A 59 -4.01 14.40 15.43
C ALA A 59 -5.47 14.08 15.82
N LEU A 60 -6.42 14.75 15.17
CA LEU A 60 -7.86 14.53 15.39
C LEU A 60 -8.32 13.15 14.90
N VAL A 61 -7.68 12.64 13.84
CA VAL A 61 -8.02 11.36 13.22
C VAL A 61 -7.39 10.24 14.05
N GLU A 62 -8.22 9.39 14.65
CA GLU A 62 -7.77 8.27 15.48
C GLU A 62 -7.61 6.95 14.70
N ARG A 63 -8.28 6.85 13.55
CA ARG A 63 -8.37 5.61 12.76
C ARG A 63 -8.16 5.87 11.28
N VAL A 64 -7.46 4.94 10.64
CA VAL A 64 -7.26 4.90 9.18
C VAL A 64 -8.18 3.87 8.55
N ASN A 65 -8.52 4.09 7.29
CA ASN A 65 -9.44 3.22 6.57
C ASN A 65 -8.73 2.23 5.64
N ALA A 66 -7.48 2.52 5.26
CA ALA A 66 -6.57 1.61 4.57
C ALA A 66 -5.13 2.11 4.69
N ILE A 67 -4.15 1.25 4.43
CA ILE A 67 -2.77 1.64 4.13
C ILE A 67 -2.46 1.21 2.70
N CYS A 68 -1.86 2.11 1.92
CA CYS A 68 -1.45 1.83 0.54
C CYS A 68 0.08 1.83 0.41
N LEU A 69 0.65 0.73 -0.07
CA LEU A 69 2.06 0.61 -0.39
C LEU A 69 2.19 0.48 -1.91
N ALA A 70 3.12 1.20 -2.55
CA ALA A 70 3.26 1.13 -4.01
C ALA A 70 4.71 1.22 -4.48
N GLY A 71 4.97 0.65 -5.65
CA GLY A 71 6.14 0.98 -6.47
C GLY A 71 6.03 2.36 -7.11
N GLY A 72 6.83 2.63 -8.13
CA GLY A 72 6.73 3.84 -8.95
C GLY A 72 7.35 5.09 -8.34
N SER A 73 8.09 4.97 -7.23
CA SER A 73 8.59 6.14 -6.49
C SER A 73 7.43 7.10 -6.14
N ALA A 74 7.69 8.41 -6.07
CA ALA A 74 6.69 9.41 -5.72
C ALA A 74 5.44 9.39 -6.63
N PHE A 75 5.54 8.93 -7.88
CA PHE A 75 4.39 8.81 -8.77
C PHE A 75 3.35 7.80 -8.26
N GLY A 76 3.83 6.70 -7.64
CA GLY A 76 2.98 5.66 -7.08
C GLY A 76 2.08 6.11 -5.92
N LEU A 77 2.32 7.31 -5.35
CA LEU A 77 1.42 7.90 -4.36
C LEU A 77 0.01 8.15 -4.95
N ALA A 78 -0.12 8.24 -6.28
CA ALA A 78 -1.40 8.34 -6.98
C ALA A 78 -2.30 7.12 -6.75
N ALA A 79 -1.75 5.94 -6.45
CA ALA A 79 -2.55 4.76 -6.11
C ALA A 79 -3.49 4.99 -4.92
N ALA A 80 -3.10 5.84 -3.98
CA ALA A 80 -3.93 6.19 -2.83
C ALA A 80 -5.27 6.82 -3.23
N ASP A 81 -5.33 7.56 -4.34
CA ASP A 81 -6.56 8.20 -4.82
C ASP A 81 -7.60 7.15 -5.24
N GLY A 82 -7.14 6.03 -5.79
CA GLY A 82 -7.97 4.87 -6.11
C GLY A 82 -8.58 4.19 -4.90
N VAL A 83 -7.76 4.02 -3.86
CA VAL A 83 -8.20 3.48 -2.57
C VAL A 83 -9.24 4.39 -1.94
N MET A 84 -8.98 5.70 -1.92
CA MET A 84 -9.94 6.69 -1.45
C MET A 84 -11.24 6.66 -2.25
N ARG A 85 -11.18 6.58 -3.58
CA ARG A 85 -12.37 6.48 -4.44
C ARG A 85 -13.23 5.29 -4.04
N ARG A 86 -12.63 4.11 -3.89
CA ARG A 86 -13.36 2.89 -3.51
C ARG A 86 -13.99 2.98 -2.11
N LEU A 87 -13.26 3.51 -1.14
CA LEU A 87 -13.76 3.69 0.23
C LEU A 87 -14.88 4.73 0.29
N ALA A 88 -14.77 5.82 -0.48
CA ALA A 88 -15.78 6.87 -0.55
C ALA A 88 -17.10 6.39 -1.16
N GLU A 89 -17.07 5.48 -2.15
CA GLU A 89 -18.27 4.82 -2.71
C GLU A 89 -19.00 3.97 -1.67
N ARG A 90 -18.26 3.43 -0.69
CA ARG A 90 -18.78 2.63 0.41
C ARG A 90 -19.13 3.47 1.65
N GLU A 91 -19.02 4.80 1.55
CA GLU A 91 -19.23 5.74 2.65
C GLU A 91 -18.32 5.46 3.88
N ILE A 92 -17.13 4.90 3.64
CA ILE A 92 -16.13 4.62 4.68
C ILE A 92 -15.16 5.80 4.78
N GLY A 93 -15.00 6.35 5.99
CA GLY A 93 -14.08 7.44 6.22
C GLY A 93 -14.24 8.11 7.58
N PHE A 94 -13.37 9.07 7.87
CA PHE A 94 -13.51 9.97 9.00
C PHE A 94 -14.77 10.84 8.84
N ALA A 95 -15.63 10.88 9.86
CA ALA A 95 -16.87 11.62 9.85
C ALA A 95 -16.64 13.13 10.04
N THR A 96 -16.69 13.90 8.95
CA THR A 96 -16.48 15.36 8.98
C THR A 96 -17.73 16.17 9.32
N GLY A 97 -18.89 15.53 9.44
CA GLY A 97 -20.20 16.18 9.53
C GLY A 97 -20.79 16.60 8.17
N ILE A 98 -20.00 16.60 7.09
CA ILE A 98 -20.48 16.81 5.71
C ILE A 98 -20.61 15.48 4.97
N ARG A 99 -19.53 14.70 4.96
CA ARG A 99 -19.49 13.32 4.47
C ARG A 99 -18.29 12.56 5.06
N PRO A 100 -18.27 11.21 5.01
CA PRO A 100 -17.08 10.44 5.32
C PRO A 100 -15.93 10.80 4.35
N VAL A 101 -14.75 11.06 4.91
CA VAL A 101 -13.50 11.30 4.16
C VAL A 101 -12.53 10.15 4.46
N PRO A 102 -12.22 9.29 3.48
CA PRO A 102 -11.28 8.19 3.69
C PRO A 102 -9.89 8.71 4.10
N ILE A 103 -9.28 8.07 5.08
CA ILE A 103 -7.91 8.34 5.52
C ILE A 103 -7.03 7.18 5.07
N VAL A 104 -6.13 7.44 4.11
CA VAL A 104 -5.31 6.43 3.44
C VAL A 104 -3.84 6.87 3.47
N PRO A 105 -3.13 6.62 4.57
CA PRO A 105 -1.69 6.82 4.62
C PRO A 105 -1.00 5.88 3.63
N SER A 106 0.01 6.42 2.95
CA SER A 106 0.71 5.68 1.92
C SER A 106 2.22 5.85 2.01
N ALA A 107 2.94 4.84 1.56
CA ALA A 107 4.39 4.87 1.40
C ALA A 107 4.79 4.17 0.10
N ILE A 108 5.88 4.62 -0.50
CA ILE A 108 6.35 4.11 -1.78
C ILE A 108 7.76 3.53 -1.70
N LEU A 109 8.11 2.73 -2.71
CA LEU A 109 9.47 2.32 -2.99
C LEU A 109 9.89 2.69 -4.41
N PHE A 110 11.20 2.72 -4.63
CA PHE A 110 11.78 2.97 -5.96
C PHE A 110 12.06 1.64 -6.67
N ASP A 111 11.29 1.37 -7.73
CA ASP A 111 11.43 0.23 -8.66
C ASP A 111 11.52 0.64 -10.15
N LEU A 112 11.53 1.94 -10.45
CA LEU A 112 11.60 2.49 -11.83
C LEU A 112 12.84 2.01 -12.63
N GLY A 113 13.86 1.48 -11.95
CA GLY A 113 15.07 0.93 -12.58
C GLY A 113 15.03 -0.59 -12.80
N VAL A 114 13.89 -1.25 -12.58
CA VAL A 114 13.74 -2.72 -12.68
C VAL A 114 12.97 -3.11 -13.94
N GLY A 115 11.85 -2.45 -14.22
CA GLY A 115 11.06 -2.67 -15.43
C GLY A 115 10.93 -1.39 -16.27
N ASP A 116 9.71 -1.06 -16.68
CA ASP A 116 9.44 0.14 -17.47
C ASP A 116 9.43 1.39 -16.55
N PRO A 117 10.32 2.38 -16.74
CA PRO A 117 10.36 3.58 -15.91
C PRO A 117 9.15 4.51 -16.05
N GLU A 118 8.33 4.34 -17.09
CA GLU A 118 7.10 5.12 -17.31
C GLU A 118 5.84 4.42 -16.78
N ALA A 119 5.97 3.16 -16.32
CA ALA A 119 4.88 2.38 -15.76
C ALA A 119 4.94 2.43 -14.23
N PHE A 120 3.94 3.04 -13.61
CA PHE A 120 3.81 3.12 -12.15
C PHE A 120 2.34 3.03 -11.72
N PRO A 121 2.07 2.53 -10.49
CA PRO A 121 0.69 2.40 -10.00
C PRO A 121 -0.03 3.75 -9.92
N ASP A 122 -1.17 3.83 -10.57
CA ASP A 122 -2.06 4.99 -10.58
C ASP A 122 -3.33 4.73 -9.75
N ALA A 123 -4.29 5.66 -9.82
CA ALA A 123 -5.56 5.53 -9.12
C ALA A 123 -6.36 4.28 -9.52
N ASP A 124 -6.29 3.81 -10.77
CA ASP A 124 -7.02 2.60 -11.16
C ASP A 124 -6.35 1.35 -10.58
N ALA A 125 -5.02 1.32 -10.52
CA ALA A 125 -4.26 0.28 -9.83
C ALA A 125 -4.63 0.19 -8.33
N GLY A 126 -4.66 1.33 -7.62
CA GLY A 126 -5.04 1.36 -6.20
C GLY A 126 -6.50 0.96 -5.94
N TYR A 127 -7.40 1.34 -6.84
CA TYR A 127 -8.80 0.90 -6.79
C TYR A 127 -8.91 -0.62 -6.96
N ALA A 128 -8.21 -1.18 -7.95
CA ALA A 128 -8.18 -2.62 -8.20
C ALA A 128 -7.56 -3.41 -7.03
N ALA A 129 -6.47 -2.91 -6.44
CA ALA A 129 -5.87 -3.51 -5.25
C ALA A 129 -6.83 -3.48 -4.05
N THR A 130 -7.66 -2.45 -3.92
CA THR A 130 -8.69 -2.36 -2.87
C THR A 130 -9.78 -3.40 -3.07
N LEU A 131 -10.27 -3.60 -4.32
CA LEU A 131 -11.21 -4.68 -4.63
C LEU A 131 -10.62 -6.06 -4.34
N ALA A 132 -9.33 -6.27 -4.66
CA ALA A 132 -8.63 -7.50 -4.30
C ALA A 132 -8.52 -7.68 -2.78
N ALA A 133 -8.39 -6.58 -2.02
CA ALA A 133 -8.37 -6.65 -0.56
C ALA A 133 -9.75 -6.99 0.00
N GLU A 134 -10.83 -6.49 -0.60
CA GLU A 134 -12.21 -6.83 -0.22
C GLU A 134 -12.51 -8.32 -0.39
N SER A 135 -11.99 -8.96 -1.45
CA SER A 135 -12.11 -10.42 -1.62
C SER A 135 -11.23 -11.21 -0.64
N ASN A 136 -10.13 -10.61 -0.19
CA ASN A 136 -9.12 -11.20 0.69
C ASN A 136 -8.58 -12.55 0.19
N GLN A 137 -8.45 -12.68 -1.13
CA GLN A 137 -8.00 -13.89 -1.84
C GLN A 137 -6.70 -13.63 -2.61
N GLY A 138 -6.13 -14.69 -3.18
CA GLY A 138 -4.90 -14.61 -3.98
C GLY A 138 -3.61 -14.71 -3.15
N GLU A 139 -2.49 -14.66 -3.88
CA GLU A 139 -1.13 -14.68 -3.31
C GLU A 139 -0.90 -13.46 -2.41
N LEU A 140 -0.36 -13.68 -1.21
CA LEU A 140 -0.07 -12.62 -0.24
C LEU A 140 1.41 -12.20 -0.27
N GLU A 141 2.29 -13.11 -0.67
CA GLU A 141 3.74 -12.97 -0.53
C GLU A 141 4.43 -13.26 -1.86
N GLY A 142 5.69 -12.84 -1.97
CA GLY A 142 6.49 -12.96 -3.19
C GLY A 142 6.42 -11.70 -4.04
N ARG A 143 6.55 -11.86 -5.36
CA ARG A 143 6.65 -10.75 -6.33
C ARG A 143 5.26 -10.28 -6.78
N VAL A 144 4.49 -9.80 -5.81
CA VAL A 144 3.13 -9.30 -5.99
C VAL A 144 2.98 -7.90 -5.42
N GLY A 145 1.99 -7.14 -5.91
CA GLY A 145 1.69 -5.81 -5.42
C GLY A 145 2.91 -4.88 -5.41
N ALA A 146 3.11 -4.15 -4.32
CA ALA A 146 4.29 -3.30 -4.16
C ALA A 146 5.62 -4.07 -4.22
N GLY A 147 5.62 -5.37 -3.99
CA GLY A 147 6.82 -6.22 -4.02
C GLY A 147 7.27 -6.65 -5.41
N THR A 148 6.48 -6.39 -6.46
CA THR A 148 6.72 -6.90 -7.82
C THR A 148 8.07 -6.47 -8.40
N GLY A 149 8.37 -5.17 -8.26
CA GLY A 149 9.65 -4.54 -8.63
C GLY A 149 10.62 -4.34 -7.46
N ALA A 150 10.28 -4.83 -6.27
CA ALA A 150 11.13 -4.64 -5.10
C ALA A 150 12.47 -5.36 -5.28
N THR A 151 13.55 -4.70 -4.86
CA THR A 151 14.92 -5.23 -4.94
C THR A 151 15.68 -4.91 -3.65
N VAL A 152 16.61 -5.79 -3.29
CA VAL A 152 17.45 -5.73 -2.07
C VAL A 152 18.93 -5.88 -2.42
N ALA A 153 19.82 -5.78 -1.41
CA ALA A 153 21.27 -5.99 -1.56
C ALA A 153 21.98 -5.05 -2.56
N LYS A 154 21.70 -3.74 -2.50
CA LYS A 154 22.14 -2.74 -3.50
C LYS A 154 23.54 -2.12 -3.28
N LEU A 155 24.43 -2.77 -2.53
CA LEU A 155 25.78 -2.20 -2.26
C LEU A 155 26.57 -1.97 -3.56
N GLY A 156 26.38 -2.84 -4.56
CA GLY A 156 26.96 -2.71 -5.92
C GLY A 156 26.08 -1.92 -6.91
N GLY A 157 25.11 -1.14 -6.43
CA GLY A 157 24.08 -0.52 -7.26
C GLY A 157 23.03 -1.52 -7.74
N LEU A 158 22.20 -1.11 -8.71
CA LEU A 158 21.11 -1.95 -9.23
C LEU A 158 21.62 -3.21 -9.96
N ALA A 159 22.80 -3.15 -10.60
CA ALA A 159 23.40 -4.30 -11.27
C ALA A 159 23.75 -5.47 -10.32
N GLY A 160 24.00 -5.16 -9.03
CA GLY A 160 24.25 -6.16 -8.00
C GLY A 160 23.03 -6.47 -7.12
N ALA A 161 21.87 -5.89 -7.42
CA ALA A 161 20.67 -6.07 -6.61
C ALA A 161 20.05 -7.46 -6.81
N LEU A 162 19.39 -7.96 -5.76
CA LEU A 162 18.64 -9.21 -5.79
C LEU A 162 17.13 -8.92 -5.78
N PRO A 163 16.30 -9.77 -6.41
CA PRO A 163 14.85 -9.67 -6.29
C PRO A 163 14.40 -9.74 -4.83
N GLY A 164 13.52 -8.83 -4.43
CA GLY A 164 12.80 -8.88 -3.17
C GLY A 164 11.37 -9.40 -3.37
N GLY A 165 10.45 -8.90 -2.53
CA GLY A 165 9.03 -9.22 -2.61
C GLY A 165 8.26 -8.71 -1.39
N VAL A 166 6.96 -8.93 -1.40
CA VAL A 166 6.12 -8.85 -0.19
C VAL A 166 6.42 -10.09 0.67
N GLY A 167 6.51 -9.88 1.99
CA GLY A 167 6.58 -10.95 2.97
C GLY A 167 5.64 -10.65 4.13
N SER A 168 5.20 -11.70 4.83
CA SER A 168 4.29 -11.63 5.96
C SER A 168 4.64 -12.70 6.99
N ALA A 169 4.42 -12.40 8.28
CA ALA A 169 4.67 -13.33 9.39
C ALA A 169 3.73 -13.08 10.56
#